data_AF-A0A0Q1AFM4-F1
#
_entry.id   AF-A0A0Q1AFM4-F1
#
_cell.length_a   1.000
_cell.length_b   1.000
_cell.length_c   1.000
_cell.angle_alpha   90.00
_cell.angle_beta   90.00
_cell.angle_gamma   90.00
#
_symmetry.space_group_name_H-M   'P 1'
#
loop_
_entity.id
_entity.type
_entity.pdbx_description
1 polymer ?
#
loop_
_entity_poly.entity_id
_entity_poly.type
_entity_poly.pdbx_seq_one_letter_code
_entity_poly.pdbx_strand_id
1 'polypeptide(L)'
;MTIADASHVAYSDETCFNIGRYRGLGLISLESTNFTQVNKRILELLRDSAIREFKWEKLKTARYRFAALKLLDFAIEYVLKNLIRIDILVWDIEDNRHKIMGRCDNKNLQVMYYHLLKNVLVHRWPCDCTWCLYPDENSVIDWDRIKRFLDRGKYRTIISNYLFSDPYLREKFITDYRILRINPSRSGSNTLIQLSDLFVGLAVYSRESFNVYKKWEKINGNQMFLPGIIPGEPNLSNADKERCLILNELNNRCKISGMGVSLDNSRGLRTYDPNRKLNFWWYMPQHENDKAPRRFN
;
A
#
# COMPACT_ATOMS: atom_id res chain seq x y z
N MET A 1 9.13 -24.73 9.84
CA MET A 1 9.31 -23.35 10.34
C MET A 1 8.01 -22.59 10.15
N THR A 2 7.35 -22.21 11.24
CA THR A 2 6.02 -21.57 11.24
C THR A 2 6.19 -20.04 11.21
N ILE A 3 5.12 -19.25 11.38
CA ILE A 3 5.22 -17.79 11.62
C ILE A 3 6.05 -17.48 12.88
N ALA A 4 6.15 -18.43 13.82
CA ALA A 4 6.84 -18.26 15.10
C ALA A 4 8.34 -17.93 14.99
N ASP A 5 8.99 -18.22 13.86
CA ASP A 5 10.43 -18.01 13.69
C ASP A 5 10.78 -16.58 13.21
N ALA A 6 9.78 -15.79 12.77
CA ALA A 6 9.99 -14.43 12.28
C ALA A 6 9.53 -13.39 13.30
N SER A 7 10.29 -12.32 13.46
CA SER A 7 9.88 -11.16 14.26
C SER A 7 8.73 -10.38 13.61
N HIS A 8 8.65 -10.36 12.29
CA HIS A 8 7.66 -9.60 11.52
C HIS A 8 7.13 -10.40 10.33
N VAL A 9 5.91 -10.04 9.94
CA VAL A 9 5.24 -10.54 8.73
C VAL A 9 4.77 -9.37 7.87
N ALA A 10 4.74 -9.57 6.56
CA ALA A 10 4.12 -8.61 5.65
C ALA A 10 3.31 -9.30 4.56
N TYR A 11 2.18 -8.70 4.21
CA TYR A 11 1.23 -9.20 3.22
C TYR A 11 1.02 -8.13 2.16
N SER A 12 1.02 -8.50 0.89
CA SER A 12 0.88 -7.55 -0.21
C SER A 12 -0.12 -8.00 -1.24
N ASP A 13 -0.62 -7.01 -1.97
CA ASP A 13 -1.47 -7.19 -3.15
C ASP A 13 -1.16 -6.08 -4.16
N GLU A 14 -1.50 -6.31 -5.42
CA GLU A 14 -1.37 -5.35 -6.51
C GLU A 14 -2.72 -5.06 -7.17
N THR A 15 -2.88 -3.83 -7.66
CA THR A 15 -4.06 -3.48 -8.46
C THR A 15 -3.65 -2.84 -9.77
N CYS A 16 -4.50 -3.04 -10.78
CA CYS A 16 -4.40 -2.40 -12.09
C CYS A 16 -3.05 -2.65 -12.80
N PHE A 17 -2.34 -3.75 -12.51
CA PHE A 17 -1.00 -3.96 -13.05
C PHE A 17 -0.94 -4.03 -14.60
N ASN A 18 -2.07 -4.31 -15.24
CA ASN A 18 -2.23 -4.45 -16.69
C ASN A 18 -3.32 -3.53 -17.31
N ILE A 19 -4.02 -2.71 -16.52
CA ILE A 19 -5.15 -1.88 -16.99
C ILE A 19 -5.02 -0.47 -16.41
N GLY A 20 -5.38 0.55 -17.19
CA GLY A 20 -5.38 1.93 -16.74
C GLY A 20 -3.99 2.57 -16.68
N ARG A 21 -3.97 3.87 -16.37
CA ARG A 21 -2.75 4.70 -16.29
C ARG A 21 -1.99 4.52 -14.98
N TYR A 22 -2.71 4.43 -13.87
CA TYR A 22 -2.13 4.34 -12.54
C TYR A 22 -2.11 2.90 -12.07
N ARG A 23 -1.00 2.50 -11.45
CA ARG A 23 -0.82 1.14 -10.91
C ARG A 23 -0.40 1.23 -9.46
N GLY A 24 -0.73 0.20 -8.68
CA GLY A 24 -0.50 0.22 -7.24
C GLY A 24 -0.02 -1.10 -6.67
N LEU A 25 0.77 -1.00 -5.61
CA LEU A 25 1.13 -2.08 -4.68
C LEU A 25 0.73 -1.68 -3.28
N GLY A 26 0.09 -2.57 -2.54
CA GLY A 26 -0.15 -2.42 -1.11
C GLY A 26 0.72 -3.39 -0.32
N LEU A 27 1.18 -2.96 0.86
CA LEU A 27 1.88 -3.80 1.82
C LEU A 27 1.36 -3.50 3.22
N ILE A 28 0.84 -4.52 3.90
CA ILE A 28 0.49 -4.48 5.31
C ILE A 28 1.58 -5.22 6.08
N SER A 29 2.26 -4.55 7.00
CA SER A 29 3.32 -5.12 7.83
C SER A 29 3.04 -4.96 9.31
N LEU A 30 3.47 -5.93 10.11
CA LEU A 30 3.25 -5.98 11.56
C LEU A 30 4.25 -6.94 12.23
N GLU A 31 4.42 -6.77 13.54
CA GLU A 31 5.09 -7.78 14.38
C GLU A 31 4.31 -9.09 14.36
N SER A 32 5.02 -10.22 14.29
CA SER A 32 4.41 -11.56 14.23
C SER A 32 3.56 -11.87 15.46
N THR A 33 3.89 -11.28 16.62
CA THR A 33 3.13 -11.39 17.87
C THR A 33 1.70 -10.84 17.75
N ASN A 34 1.50 -9.82 16.91
CA ASN A 34 0.20 -9.18 16.69
C ASN A 34 -0.65 -9.91 15.65
N PHE A 35 -0.05 -10.80 14.85
CA PHE A 35 -0.70 -11.43 13.69
C PHE A 35 -2.01 -12.13 14.06
N THR A 36 -1.99 -13.01 15.06
CA THR A 36 -3.18 -13.80 15.43
C THR A 36 -4.36 -12.92 15.81
N GLN A 37 -4.13 -11.87 16.61
CA GLN A 37 -5.18 -10.94 17.03
C GLN A 37 -5.73 -10.14 15.85
N VAL A 38 -4.84 -9.54 15.05
CA VAL A 38 -5.18 -8.75 13.86
C VAL A 38 -6.00 -9.58 12.87
N ASN A 39 -5.51 -10.77 12.53
CA ASN A 39 -6.16 -11.67 11.59
C ASN A 39 -7.53 -12.13 12.09
N LYS A 40 -7.64 -12.53 13.37
CA LYS A 40 -8.93 -12.89 13.98
C LYS A 40 -9.93 -11.74 13.89
N ARG A 41 -9.50 -10.52 14.20
CA ARG A 41 -10.40 -9.35 14.17
C ARG A 41 -10.91 -9.07 12.76
N ILE A 42 -10.05 -9.13 11.74
CA ILE A 42 -10.49 -8.92 10.35
C ILE A 42 -11.50 -10.01 9.92
N LEU A 43 -11.24 -11.28 10.28
CA LEU A 43 -12.17 -12.39 9.99
C LEU A 43 -13.56 -12.17 10.61
N GLU A 44 -13.63 -11.65 11.84
CA GLU A 44 -14.90 -11.29 12.49
C GLU A 44 -15.63 -10.21 11.70
N LEU A 45 -14.95 -9.13 11.30
CA LEU A 45 -15.56 -8.02 10.55
C LEU A 45 -16.13 -8.45 9.18
N LEU A 46 -15.43 -9.35 8.50
CA LEU A 46 -15.88 -9.95 7.25
C LEU A 46 -17.12 -10.83 7.47
N ARG A 47 -17.09 -11.68 8.51
CA ARG A 47 -18.21 -12.53 8.90
C ARG A 47 -19.46 -11.73 9.26
N ASP A 48 -19.31 -10.67 10.06
CA ASP A 48 -20.37 -9.75 10.45
C ASP A 48 -20.96 -8.98 9.26
N SER A 49 -20.29 -9.01 8.11
CA SER A 49 -20.74 -8.40 6.86
C SER A 49 -21.24 -9.45 5.86
N ALA A 50 -21.31 -10.72 6.27
CA ALA A 50 -21.63 -11.88 5.42
C ALA A 50 -20.75 -11.96 4.15
N ILE A 51 -19.46 -11.62 4.30
CA ILE A 51 -18.44 -11.72 3.24
C ILE A 51 -17.40 -12.74 3.68
N ARG A 52 -17.07 -13.69 2.78
CA ARG A 52 -15.97 -14.66 3.00
C ARG A 52 -14.62 -14.10 2.58
N GLU A 53 -14.63 -13.31 1.51
CA GLU A 53 -13.45 -12.71 0.91
C GLU A 53 -13.85 -11.34 0.35
N PHE A 54 -13.21 -10.29 0.86
CA PHE A 54 -13.30 -8.96 0.30
C PHE A 54 -12.43 -8.85 -0.95
N LYS A 55 -12.99 -8.24 -2.00
CA LYS A 55 -12.25 -7.84 -3.20
C LYS A 55 -12.66 -6.43 -3.62
N TRP A 56 -11.71 -5.56 -3.95
CA TRP A 56 -11.92 -4.18 -4.37
C TRP A 56 -12.84 -4.07 -5.60
N GLU A 57 -12.70 -4.99 -6.55
CA GLU A 57 -13.57 -5.06 -7.75
C GLU A 57 -15.06 -5.29 -7.42
N LYS A 58 -15.36 -5.85 -6.24
CA LYS A 58 -16.72 -6.14 -5.78
C LYS A 58 -17.32 -5.00 -4.95
N LEU A 59 -16.56 -3.93 -4.68
CA LEU A 59 -17.05 -2.70 -4.04
C LEU A 59 -17.94 -1.88 -5.00
N LYS A 60 -19.15 -2.40 -5.22
CA LYS A 60 -20.22 -1.83 -6.05
C LYS A 60 -21.61 -2.08 -5.46
N THR A 61 -21.67 -2.55 -4.21
CA THR A 61 -22.90 -2.89 -3.49
C THR A 61 -22.80 -2.41 -2.04
N ALA A 62 -23.95 -2.13 -1.43
CA ALA A 62 -24.03 -1.74 -0.02
C ALA A 62 -23.36 -2.76 0.93
N ARG A 63 -23.48 -4.07 0.66
CA ARG A 63 -22.83 -5.11 1.47
C ARG A 63 -21.31 -4.96 1.49
N TYR A 64 -20.69 -4.77 0.32
CA TYR A 64 -19.24 -4.55 0.24
C TYR A 64 -18.84 -3.18 0.79
N ARG A 65 -19.69 -2.15 0.66
CA ARG A 65 -19.47 -0.86 1.33
C ARG A 65 -19.39 -1.02 2.85
N PHE A 66 -20.35 -1.71 3.47
CA PHE A 66 -20.34 -1.90 4.93
C PHE A 66 -19.11 -2.68 5.40
N ALA A 67 -18.68 -3.70 4.65
CA ALA A 67 -17.43 -4.39 4.95
C ALA A 67 -16.22 -3.47 4.81
N ALA A 68 -16.13 -2.69 3.73
CA ALA A 68 -15.03 -1.74 3.51
C ALA A 68 -14.95 -0.68 4.62
N LEU A 69 -16.09 -0.12 5.07
CA LEU A 69 -16.14 0.82 6.19
C LEU A 69 -15.60 0.19 7.49
N LYS A 70 -16.04 -1.03 7.82
CA LYS A 70 -15.53 -1.76 8.99
C LYS A 70 -14.02 -2.04 8.92
N LEU A 71 -13.53 -2.46 7.75
CA LEU A 71 -12.11 -2.72 7.52
C LEU A 71 -11.28 -1.43 7.62
N LEU A 72 -11.83 -0.31 7.14
CA LEU A 72 -11.20 1.00 7.20
C LEU A 72 -11.12 1.52 8.64
N ASP A 73 -12.22 1.46 9.39
CA ASP A 73 -12.25 1.85 10.81
C ASP A 73 -11.24 1.02 11.61
N PHE A 74 -11.23 -0.30 11.40
CA PHE A 74 -10.25 -1.21 11.98
C PHE A 74 -8.82 -0.80 11.64
N ALA A 75 -8.52 -0.56 10.36
CA ALA A 75 -7.18 -0.24 9.92
C ALA A 75 -6.66 1.06 10.54
N ILE A 76 -7.50 2.10 10.58
CA ILE A 76 -7.15 3.38 11.19
C ILE A 76 -6.87 3.18 12.68
N GLU A 77 -7.75 2.48 13.40
CA GLU A 77 -7.56 2.18 14.83
C GLU A 77 -6.23 1.46 15.09
N TYR A 78 -5.93 0.42 14.32
CA TYR A 78 -4.74 -0.41 14.52
C TYR A 78 -3.45 0.29 14.08
N VAL A 79 -3.52 1.16 13.06
CA VAL A 79 -2.42 2.04 12.69
C VAL A 79 -2.12 3.03 13.81
N LEU A 80 -3.14 3.66 14.39
CA LEU A 80 -2.98 4.62 15.51
C LEU A 80 -2.43 3.94 16.77
N LYS A 81 -2.78 2.67 17.00
CA LYS A 81 -2.23 1.84 18.09
C LYS A 81 -0.83 1.26 17.79
N ASN A 82 -0.23 1.58 16.64
CA ASN A 82 1.05 1.03 16.18
C ASN A 82 1.08 -0.52 16.06
N LEU A 83 -0.07 -1.15 15.87
CA LEU A 83 -0.18 -2.61 15.74
C LEU A 83 0.08 -3.08 14.30
N ILE A 84 -0.24 -2.23 13.32
CA ILE A 84 0.00 -2.49 11.91
C ILE A 84 0.59 -1.24 11.24
N ARG A 85 1.27 -1.47 10.13
CA ARG A 85 1.72 -0.44 9.18
C ARG A 85 1.19 -0.77 7.79
N ILE A 86 0.72 0.25 7.08
CA ILE A 86 0.15 0.18 5.74
C ILE A 86 0.99 1.10 4.83
N ASP A 87 1.68 0.50 3.86
CA ASP A 87 2.43 1.22 2.84
C ASP A 87 1.85 0.91 1.46
N ILE A 88 1.41 1.96 0.76
CA ILE A 88 0.83 1.85 -0.57
C ILE A 88 1.71 2.63 -1.54
N LEU A 89 2.28 1.95 -2.53
CA LEU A 89 3.06 2.56 -3.60
C LEU A 89 2.19 2.67 -4.85
N VAL A 90 2.01 3.89 -5.38
CA VAL A 90 1.30 4.14 -6.63
C VAL A 90 2.24 4.84 -7.61
N TRP A 91 2.21 4.46 -8.90
CA TRP A 91 3.01 5.10 -9.95
C TRP A 91 2.20 5.38 -11.21
N ASP A 92 2.71 6.31 -12.03
CA ASP A 92 2.15 6.69 -13.33
C ASP A 92 2.87 5.98 -14.47
N ILE A 93 2.17 5.22 -15.31
CA ILE A 93 2.82 4.59 -16.46
C ILE A 93 3.05 5.53 -17.65
N GLU A 94 2.58 6.77 -17.56
CA GLU A 94 2.75 7.81 -18.59
C GLU A 94 3.80 8.87 -18.21
N ASP A 95 4.43 8.75 -17.04
CA ASP A 95 5.52 9.65 -16.65
C ASP A 95 6.80 9.43 -17.49
N ASN A 96 7.80 10.28 -17.29
CA ASN A 96 9.07 10.20 -18.02
C ASN A 96 9.89 8.92 -17.72
N ARG A 97 9.61 8.20 -16.63
CA ARG A 97 10.24 6.91 -16.30
C ARG A 97 9.63 5.78 -17.14
N HIS A 98 8.33 5.83 -17.34
CA HIS A 98 7.55 4.74 -17.93
C HIS A 98 7.17 4.96 -19.39
N LYS A 99 7.19 6.20 -19.89
CA LYS A 99 6.96 6.53 -21.30
C LYS A 99 8.18 6.22 -22.15
N ILE A 100 8.52 4.93 -22.23
CA ILE A 100 9.65 4.39 -22.99
C ILE A 100 9.18 3.29 -23.93
N MET A 101 9.76 3.25 -25.13
CA MET A 101 9.48 2.21 -26.11
C MET A 101 9.96 0.84 -25.60
N GLY A 102 9.16 -0.20 -25.84
CA GLY A 102 9.50 -1.58 -25.47
C GLY A 102 9.47 -1.85 -23.96
N ARG A 103 8.75 -1.05 -23.15
CA ARG A 103 8.62 -1.27 -21.70
C ARG A 103 8.17 -2.70 -21.37
N CYS A 104 8.81 -3.30 -20.38
CA CYS A 104 8.41 -4.59 -19.82
C CYS A 104 7.66 -4.37 -18.49
N ASP A 105 6.34 -4.37 -18.55
CA ASP A 105 5.47 -4.12 -17.39
C ASP A 105 5.67 -5.12 -16.26
N ASN A 106 5.90 -6.39 -16.59
CA ASN A 106 6.17 -7.45 -15.62
C ASN A 106 7.46 -7.18 -14.83
N LYS A 107 8.55 -6.82 -15.52
CA LYS A 107 9.81 -6.43 -14.86
C LYS A 107 9.62 -5.13 -14.08
N ASN A 108 8.80 -4.20 -14.58
CA ASN A 108 8.53 -2.95 -13.90
C ASN A 108 7.82 -3.19 -12.56
N LEU A 109 6.82 -4.08 -12.55
CA LEU A 109 6.12 -4.50 -11.34
C LEU A 109 7.10 -5.07 -10.31
N GLN A 110 8.03 -5.94 -10.72
CA GLN A 110 9.07 -6.47 -9.83
C GLN A 110 9.98 -5.36 -9.25
N VAL A 111 10.33 -4.36 -10.07
CA VAL A 111 11.11 -3.20 -9.61
C VAL A 111 10.32 -2.38 -8.59
N MET A 112 9.02 -2.14 -8.81
CA MET A 112 8.17 -1.44 -7.84
C MET A 112 8.03 -2.22 -6.52
N TYR A 113 7.91 -3.55 -6.59
CA TYR A 113 7.93 -4.40 -5.40
C TYR A 113 9.26 -4.25 -4.63
N TYR A 114 10.39 -4.27 -5.33
CA TYR A 114 11.70 -4.03 -4.72
C TYR A 114 11.75 -2.67 -4.01
N HIS A 115 11.27 -1.60 -4.62
CA HIS A 115 11.26 -0.27 -3.98
C HIS A 115 10.39 -0.22 -2.73
N LEU A 116 9.17 -0.77 -2.80
CA LEU A 116 8.25 -0.82 -1.66
C LEU A 116 8.84 -1.63 -0.52
N LEU A 117 9.26 -2.87 -0.79
CA LEU A 117 9.84 -3.77 0.21
C LEU A 117 11.12 -3.18 0.79
N LYS A 118 12.06 -2.71 -0.03
CA LYS A 118 13.30 -2.10 0.47
C LYS A 118 13.01 -0.91 1.38
N ASN A 119 12.08 -0.02 0.99
CA ASN A 119 11.71 1.11 1.83
C ASN A 119 11.19 0.65 3.20
N VAL A 120 10.30 -0.34 3.23
CA VAL A 120 9.68 -0.81 4.48
C VAL A 120 10.68 -1.57 5.36
N LEU A 121 11.41 -2.53 4.79
CA LEU A 121 12.32 -3.41 5.51
C LEU A 121 13.56 -2.66 6.05
N VAL A 122 14.04 -1.63 5.34
CA VAL A 122 15.25 -0.88 5.73
C VAL A 122 14.93 0.37 6.56
N HIS A 123 13.81 1.05 6.27
CA HIS A 123 13.59 2.41 6.78
C HIS A 123 12.39 2.56 7.72
N ARG A 124 11.51 1.56 7.83
CA ARG A 124 10.22 1.72 8.55
C ARG A 124 10.05 0.84 9.79
N TRP A 125 10.91 -0.15 9.92
CA TRP A 125 11.01 -1.03 11.06
C TRP A 125 12.45 -0.97 11.64
N PRO A 126 12.64 -1.36 12.91
CA PRO A 126 13.97 -1.41 13.52
C PRO A 126 14.95 -2.30 12.75
N CYS A 127 16.26 -2.13 12.97
CA CYS A 127 17.27 -3.01 12.41
C CYS A 127 17.17 -4.44 12.99
N ASP A 128 17.87 -5.39 12.37
CA ASP A 128 17.93 -6.81 12.75
C ASP A 128 16.57 -7.56 12.75
N CYS A 129 15.57 -7.02 12.06
CA CYS A 129 14.26 -7.69 11.92
C CYS A 129 14.33 -8.92 10.99
N THR A 130 13.71 -10.02 11.40
CA THR A 130 13.47 -11.20 10.56
C THR A 130 12.05 -11.21 9.98
N TRP A 131 11.93 -11.51 8.69
CA TRP A 131 10.70 -11.32 7.91
C TRP A 131 10.19 -12.57 7.23
N CYS A 132 8.87 -12.76 7.27
CA CYS A 132 8.13 -13.60 6.33
C CYS A 132 7.22 -12.74 5.45
N LEU A 133 7.36 -12.85 4.13
CA LEU A 133 6.56 -12.10 3.18
C LEU A 133 5.52 -13.00 2.53
N TYR A 134 4.30 -12.50 2.40
CA TYR A 134 3.12 -13.22 1.90
C TYR A 134 2.37 -12.39 0.84
N PRO A 135 2.95 -12.25 -0.36
CA PRO A 135 2.27 -11.59 -1.46
C PRO A 135 1.08 -12.41 -1.97
N ASP A 136 0.10 -11.77 -2.60
CA ASP A 136 -0.95 -12.51 -3.34
C ASP A 136 -0.34 -13.34 -4.48
N GLU A 137 -1.06 -14.38 -4.90
CA GLU A 137 -0.60 -15.27 -5.95
C GLU A 137 -0.52 -14.55 -7.30
N ASN A 138 0.70 -14.22 -7.74
CA ASN A 138 0.96 -13.70 -9.07
C ASN A 138 2.11 -14.45 -9.77
N SER A 139 1.77 -15.19 -10.83
CA SER A 139 2.71 -16.02 -11.61
C SER A 139 3.73 -15.23 -12.43
N VAL A 140 3.54 -13.92 -12.57
CA VAL A 140 4.41 -13.03 -13.35
C VAL A 140 5.65 -12.59 -12.55
N ILE A 141 5.62 -12.73 -11.23
CA ILE A 141 6.64 -12.22 -10.33
C ILE A 141 7.67 -13.31 -9.99
N ASP A 142 8.94 -13.02 -10.29
CA ASP A 142 10.08 -13.84 -9.86
C ASP A 142 10.50 -13.42 -8.44
N TRP A 143 9.89 -14.05 -7.44
CA TRP A 143 10.12 -13.76 -6.02
C TRP A 143 11.55 -14.09 -5.57
N ASP A 144 12.17 -15.12 -6.14
CA ASP A 144 13.56 -15.48 -5.85
C ASP A 144 14.52 -14.38 -6.31
N ARG A 145 14.27 -13.80 -7.48
CA ARG A 145 15.02 -12.65 -7.97
C ARG A 145 14.85 -11.44 -7.08
N ILE A 146 13.63 -11.11 -6.66
CA ILE A 146 13.38 -10.00 -5.72
C ILE A 146 14.13 -10.23 -4.41
N LYS A 147 14.04 -11.45 -3.85
CA LYS A 147 14.76 -11.83 -2.63
C LYS A 147 16.27 -11.64 -2.78
N ARG A 148 16.88 -12.10 -3.88
CA ARG A 148 18.32 -11.91 -4.15
C ARG A 148 18.73 -10.44 -4.18
N PHE A 149 17.92 -9.56 -4.76
CA PHE A 149 18.21 -8.13 -4.77
C PHE A 149 18.08 -7.49 -3.40
N LEU A 150 17.06 -7.87 -2.64
CA LEU A 150 16.87 -7.41 -1.26
C LEU A 150 18.04 -7.87 -0.38
N ASP A 151 18.43 -9.15 -0.47
CA ASP A 151 19.54 -9.73 0.31
C ASP A 151 20.90 -9.06 0.05
N ARG A 152 21.11 -8.47 -1.14
CA ARG A 152 22.33 -7.69 -1.45
C ARG A 152 22.35 -6.31 -0.80
N GLY A 153 21.18 -5.74 -0.52
CA GLY A 153 21.02 -4.38 0.01
C GLY A 153 20.72 -4.31 1.50
N LYS A 154 21.01 -5.37 2.28
CA LYS A 154 20.60 -5.52 3.69
C LYS A 154 21.60 -5.03 4.73
N TYR A 155 22.78 -4.58 4.33
CA TYR A 155 23.82 -4.14 5.26
C TYR A 155 23.91 -2.63 5.28
N ARG A 156 23.99 -2.07 6.49
CA ARG A 156 24.36 -0.67 6.73
C ARG A 156 25.66 -0.64 7.50
N THR A 157 26.61 0.16 7.02
CA THR A 157 27.81 0.51 7.78
C THR A 157 27.44 1.63 8.75
N ILE A 158 27.59 1.38 10.05
CA ILE A 158 27.50 2.44 11.06
C ILE A 158 28.92 2.82 11.46
N ILE A 159 29.30 4.05 11.13
CA ILE A 159 30.50 4.69 11.69
C ILE A 159 30.09 5.21 13.07
N SER A 160 30.63 4.64 14.14
CA SER A 160 30.38 5.18 15.47
C SER A 160 31.05 6.55 15.59
N ASN A 161 30.30 7.60 15.92
CA ASN A 161 30.78 8.98 16.05
C ASN A 161 31.75 9.21 17.24
N TYR A 162 32.37 8.18 17.80
CA TYR A 162 33.46 8.30 18.78
C TYR A 162 34.81 8.55 18.08
N LEU A 163 34.82 9.43 17.07
CA LEU A 163 35.99 9.77 16.25
C LEU A 163 37.19 10.32 17.06
N PHE A 164 37.01 10.60 18.35
CA PHE A 164 38.06 11.16 19.21
C PHE A 164 38.39 10.31 20.46
N SER A 165 37.90 9.07 20.60
CA SER A 165 38.13 8.30 21.84
C SER A 165 38.60 6.85 21.71
N ASP A 166 38.71 6.27 20.52
CA ASP A 166 39.20 4.88 20.40
C ASP A 166 40.02 4.63 19.12
N PRO A 167 41.32 4.26 19.21
CA PRO A 167 42.15 3.87 18.06
C PRO A 167 41.73 2.53 17.43
N TYR A 168 40.77 1.80 18.01
CA TYR A 168 40.21 0.58 17.45
C TYR A 168 38.80 0.82 16.89
N LEU A 169 38.67 1.72 15.91
CA LEU A 169 37.47 1.87 15.09
C LEU A 169 37.12 0.54 14.40
N ARG A 170 36.35 -0.32 15.07
CA ARG A 170 35.73 -1.49 14.45
C ARG A 170 34.47 -1.01 13.74
N GLU A 171 34.54 -0.90 12.42
CA GLU A 171 33.35 -0.81 11.59
C GLU A 171 32.38 -1.92 11.99
N LYS A 172 31.22 -1.54 12.55
CA LYS A 172 30.18 -2.52 12.90
C LYS A 172 29.22 -2.59 11.72
N PHE A 173 29.25 -3.72 11.01
CA PHE A 173 28.23 -4.07 10.04
C PHE A 173 26.97 -4.49 10.79
N ILE A 174 25.90 -3.69 10.68
CA ILE A 174 24.58 -4.07 11.19
C ILE A 174 23.77 -4.61 10.02
N THR A 175 23.05 -5.71 10.26
CA THR A 175 22.11 -6.25 9.29
C THR A 175 20.79 -5.51 9.48
N ASP A 176 20.32 -4.76 8.48
CA ASP A 176 19.05 -4.05 8.59
C ASP A 176 17.90 -5.05 8.75
N TYR A 177 17.93 -6.16 8.02
CA TYR A 177 16.91 -7.20 8.07
C TYR A 177 17.36 -8.54 7.48
N ARG A 178 16.61 -9.60 7.76
CA ARG A 178 16.75 -10.92 7.13
C ARG A 178 15.40 -11.46 6.65
N ILE A 179 15.30 -11.77 5.37
CA ILE A 179 14.11 -12.44 4.80
C ILE A 179 14.26 -13.96 5.01
N LEU A 180 13.38 -14.53 5.84
CA LEU A 180 13.34 -15.98 6.07
C LEU A 180 12.65 -16.70 4.91
N ARG A 181 11.53 -16.15 4.43
CA ARG A 181 10.76 -16.70 3.31
C ARG A 181 9.93 -15.64 2.61
N ILE A 182 9.66 -15.91 1.33
CA ILE A 182 8.60 -15.27 0.54
C ILE A 182 7.68 -16.41 0.11
N ASN A 183 6.42 -16.36 0.53
CA ASN A 183 5.45 -17.41 0.26
C ASN A 183 4.18 -16.80 -0.34
N PRO A 184 4.06 -16.77 -1.68
CA PRO A 184 2.82 -16.35 -2.34
C PRO A 184 1.62 -17.12 -1.78
N SER A 185 0.55 -16.39 -1.48
CA SER A 185 -0.55 -16.91 -0.69
C SER A 185 -1.88 -16.39 -1.20
N ARG A 186 -2.93 -17.21 -1.15
CA ARG A 186 -4.25 -16.81 -1.66
C ARG A 186 -4.95 -15.81 -0.74
N SER A 187 -5.43 -14.72 -1.30
CA SER A 187 -6.31 -13.73 -0.66
C SER A 187 -7.50 -14.33 0.09
N GLY A 188 -8.18 -15.34 -0.46
CA GLY A 188 -9.30 -16.03 0.21
C GLY A 188 -8.94 -16.71 1.54
N SER A 189 -7.64 -16.96 1.80
CA SER A 189 -7.14 -17.55 3.05
C SER A 189 -6.36 -16.56 3.94
N ASN A 190 -6.11 -15.34 3.46
CA ASN A 190 -5.28 -14.35 4.17
C ASN A 190 -5.97 -12.99 4.19
N THR A 191 -6.51 -12.60 5.35
CA THR A 191 -7.30 -11.38 5.44
C THR A 191 -6.48 -10.10 5.31
N LEU A 192 -5.18 -10.16 5.59
CA LEU A 192 -4.28 -9.02 5.40
C LEU A 192 -4.00 -8.72 3.92
N ILE A 193 -4.10 -9.71 3.03
CA ILE A 193 -4.06 -9.49 1.58
C ILE A 193 -5.33 -8.75 1.16
N GLN A 194 -6.49 -9.15 1.66
CA GLN A 194 -7.77 -8.46 1.38
C GLN A 194 -7.79 -7.02 1.91
N LEU A 195 -7.12 -6.76 3.04
CA LEU A 195 -6.92 -5.40 3.55
C LEU A 195 -5.98 -4.61 2.63
N SER A 196 -4.92 -5.23 2.13
CA SER A 196 -4.02 -4.64 1.12
C SER A 196 -4.80 -4.25 -0.15
N ASP A 197 -5.63 -5.15 -0.68
CA ASP A 197 -6.49 -4.93 -1.85
C ASP A 197 -7.37 -3.68 -1.70
N LEU A 198 -8.04 -3.52 -0.54
CA LEU A 198 -8.85 -2.34 -0.24
C LEU A 198 -8.03 -1.04 -0.36
N PHE A 199 -6.88 -0.97 0.32
CA PHE A 199 -6.10 0.26 0.39
C PHE A 199 -5.39 0.59 -0.92
N VAL A 200 -4.86 -0.41 -1.62
CA VAL A 200 -4.21 -0.19 -2.93
C VAL A 200 -5.25 0.19 -3.98
N GLY A 201 -6.44 -0.44 -3.97
CA GLY A 201 -7.57 -0.09 -4.81
C GLY A 201 -8.04 1.35 -4.59
N LEU A 202 -8.19 1.77 -3.33
CA LEU A 202 -8.52 3.16 -2.98
C LEU A 202 -7.47 4.15 -3.47
N ALA A 203 -6.18 3.83 -3.30
CA ALA A 203 -5.09 4.72 -3.70
C ALA A 203 -5.07 4.94 -5.21
N VAL A 204 -5.20 3.88 -6.02
CA VAL A 204 -5.27 3.99 -7.48
C VAL A 204 -6.53 4.73 -7.92
N TYR A 205 -7.70 4.36 -7.37
CA TYR A 205 -8.98 5.03 -7.66
C TYR A 205 -8.95 6.53 -7.38
N SER A 206 -8.33 6.92 -6.26
CA SER A 206 -8.23 8.34 -5.88
C SER A 206 -7.53 9.21 -6.92
N ARG A 207 -6.64 8.62 -7.74
CA ARG A 207 -5.92 9.30 -8.83
C ARG A 207 -6.67 9.22 -10.14
N GLU A 208 -7.05 7.99 -10.53
CA GLU A 208 -7.73 7.74 -11.79
C GLU A 208 -9.08 8.46 -11.88
N SER A 209 -9.81 8.44 -10.76
CA SER A 209 -11.18 8.93 -10.67
C SER A 209 -11.29 10.20 -9.82
N PHE A 210 -10.21 10.98 -9.67
CA PHE A 210 -10.23 12.21 -8.86
C PHE A 210 -11.35 13.19 -9.28
N ASN A 211 -11.53 13.40 -10.59
CA ASN A 211 -12.58 14.28 -11.10
C ASN A 211 -13.99 13.71 -10.83
N VAL A 212 -14.15 12.39 -10.84
CA VAL A 212 -15.41 11.71 -10.48
C VAL A 212 -15.70 11.93 -9.01
N TYR A 213 -14.70 11.73 -8.14
CA TYR A 213 -14.79 12.02 -6.71
C TYR A 213 -15.18 13.47 -6.44
N LYS A 214 -14.54 14.45 -7.08
CA LYS A 214 -14.90 15.88 -6.88
C LYS A 214 -16.32 16.21 -7.35
N LYS A 215 -16.85 15.52 -8.37
CA LYS A 215 -18.26 15.66 -8.78
C LYS A 215 -19.19 15.05 -7.71
N TRP A 216 -18.89 13.84 -7.26
CA TRP A 216 -19.65 13.17 -6.20
C TRP A 216 -19.66 14.00 -4.91
N GLU A 217 -18.51 14.55 -4.50
CA GLU A 217 -18.35 15.36 -3.28
C GLU A 217 -19.16 16.65 -3.35
N LYS A 218 -19.25 17.31 -4.52
CA LYS A 218 -20.10 18.50 -4.70
C LYS A 218 -21.59 18.21 -4.53
N ILE A 219 -22.03 17.01 -4.89
CA ILE A 219 -23.44 16.61 -4.84
C ILE A 219 -23.84 16.11 -3.45
N ASN A 220 -22.94 15.38 -2.81
CA ASN A 220 -23.20 14.76 -1.50
C ASN A 220 -22.68 15.62 -0.34
N GLY A 221 -21.89 16.65 -0.62
CA GLY A 221 -21.47 17.64 0.36
C GLY A 221 -22.57 18.69 0.61
N ASN A 222 -22.61 19.24 1.82
CA ASN A 222 -23.55 20.29 2.23
C ASN A 222 -23.34 21.66 1.54
N GLN A 223 -22.73 21.72 0.36
CA GLN A 223 -22.63 22.97 -0.39
C GLN A 223 -24.00 23.26 -1.01
N MET A 224 -24.68 24.29 -0.49
CA MET A 224 -25.91 24.84 -1.07
C MET A 224 -25.68 25.15 -2.55
N PHE A 225 -26.47 24.49 -3.41
CA PHE A 225 -26.57 24.90 -4.81
C PHE A 225 -27.23 26.28 -4.89
N LEU A 226 -26.78 27.11 -5.83
CA LEU A 226 -27.45 28.37 -6.14
C LEU A 226 -28.91 28.08 -6.53
N PRO A 227 -29.89 28.86 -6.03
CA PRO A 227 -31.29 28.71 -6.40
C PRO A 227 -31.45 28.77 -7.93
N GLY A 228 -32.09 27.76 -8.52
CA GLY A 228 -32.34 27.69 -9.97
C GLY A 228 -31.34 26.86 -10.79
N ILE A 229 -30.25 26.38 -10.19
CA ILE A 229 -29.37 25.39 -10.82
C ILE A 229 -29.70 24.02 -10.23
N ILE A 230 -30.52 23.24 -10.93
CA ILE A 230 -30.61 21.79 -10.67
C ILE A 230 -29.41 21.17 -11.39
N PRO A 231 -28.33 20.78 -10.70
CA PRO A 231 -27.29 20.00 -11.34
C PRO A 231 -27.96 18.72 -11.87
N GLY A 232 -27.88 18.48 -13.19
CA GLY A 232 -28.28 17.18 -13.72
C GLY A 232 -27.54 16.09 -12.97
N GLU A 233 -28.24 15.05 -12.52
CA GLU A 233 -27.61 13.93 -11.83
C GLU A 233 -26.46 13.40 -12.70
N PRO A 234 -25.20 13.48 -12.26
CA PRO A 234 -24.14 12.86 -13.02
C PRO A 234 -24.40 11.37 -13.03
N ASN A 235 -24.24 10.79 -14.21
CA ASN A 235 -24.33 9.35 -14.40
C ASN A 235 -23.11 8.68 -13.75
N LEU A 236 -23.14 8.54 -12.42
CA LEU A 236 -22.15 7.81 -11.64
C LEU A 236 -22.52 6.33 -11.65
N SER A 237 -21.54 5.47 -11.96
CA SER A 237 -21.72 4.04 -11.83
C SER A 237 -21.98 3.65 -10.37
N ASN A 238 -22.62 2.52 -10.13
CA ASN A 238 -22.79 2.00 -8.77
C ASN A 238 -21.44 1.80 -8.06
N ALA A 239 -20.39 1.38 -8.81
CA ALA A 239 -19.05 1.28 -8.26
C ALA A 239 -18.51 2.65 -7.81
N ASP A 240 -18.69 3.70 -8.63
CA ASP A 240 -18.22 5.05 -8.28
C ASP A 240 -18.94 5.60 -7.04
N LYS A 241 -20.26 5.38 -6.94
CA LYS A 241 -21.04 5.80 -5.76
C LYS A 241 -20.48 5.20 -4.48
N GLU A 242 -20.21 3.89 -4.47
CA GLU A 242 -19.68 3.21 -3.28
C GLU A 242 -18.21 3.60 -3.02
N ARG A 243 -17.36 3.65 -4.05
CA ARG A 243 -15.93 3.95 -3.91
C ARG A 243 -15.66 5.39 -3.50
N CYS A 244 -16.42 6.36 -4.02
CA CYS A 244 -16.32 7.75 -3.59
C CYS A 244 -16.67 7.91 -2.10
N LEU A 245 -17.69 7.19 -1.63
CA LEU A 245 -18.05 7.19 -0.21
C LEU A 245 -16.91 6.66 0.66
N ILE A 246 -16.32 5.52 0.31
CA ILE A 246 -15.18 4.96 1.07
C ILE A 246 -13.96 5.90 1.03
N LEU A 247 -13.66 6.50 -0.12
CA LEU A 247 -12.57 7.47 -0.27
C LEU A 247 -12.79 8.71 0.60
N ASN A 248 -14.02 9.24 0.63
CA ASN A 248 -14.41 10.36 1.49
C ASN A 248 -14.24 10.01 2.97
N GLU A 249 -14.71 8.84 3.38
CA GLU A 249 -14.57 8.38 4.77
C GLU A 249 -13.10 8.27 5.17
N LEU A 250 -12.26 7.65 4.32
CA LEU A 250 -10.82 7.56 4.57
C LEU A 250 -10.19 8.94 4.75
N ASN A 251 -10.49 9.87 3.83
CA ASN A 251 -9.96 11.23 3.85
C ASN A 251 -10.37 11.95 5.14
N ASN A 252 -11.64 11.86 5.53
CA ASN A 252 -12.15 12.50 6.75
C ASN A 252 -11.50 11.92 8.00
N ARG A 253 -11.42 10.60 8.12
CA ARG A 253 -10.77 9.95 9.27
C ARG A 253 -9.29 10.27 9.37
N CYS A 254 -8.58 10.32 8.24
CA CYS A 254 -7.16 10.70 8.22
C CYS A 254 -6.94 12.14 8.67
N LYS A 255 -7.84 13.06 8.30
CA LYS A 255 -7.83 14.47 8.75
C LYS A 255 -8.12 14.57 10.24
N ILE A 256 -9.20 13.94 10.72
CA ILE A 256 -9.60 13.94 12.14
C ILE A 256 -8.48 13.37 13.02
N SER A 257 -7.82 12.31 12.55
CA SER A 257 -6.79 11.60 13.32
C SER A 257 -5.37 12.15 13.09
N GLY A 258 -5.20 13.24 12.34
CA GLY A 258 -3.90 13.87 12.09
C GLY A 258 -2.88 12.96 11.39
N MET A 259 -3.32 12.06 10.51
CA MET A 259 -2.45 11.03 9.88
C MET A 259 -1.54 11.59 8.79
N GLY A 260 -1.69 12.86 8.39
CA GLY A 260 -0.83 13.51 7.40
C GLY A 260 -1.08 13.06 5.95
N VAL A 261 -2.27 12.54 5.65
CA VAL A 261 -2.69 12.14 4.31
C VAL A 261 -3.41 13.29 3.63
N SER A 262 -2.97 13.63 2.42
CA SER A 262 -3.59 14.61 1.53
C SER A 262 -4.30 13.92 0.37
N LEU A 263 -5.45 14.46 -0.04
CA LEU A 263 -6.18 14.04 -1.24
C LEU A 263 -6.22 15.16 -2.29
N ASP A 264 -6.68 16.35 -1.90
CA ASP A 264 -6.94 17.45 -2.83
C ASP A 264 -5.67 18.02 -3.47
N ASN A 265 -4.65 18.35 -2.67
CA ASN A 265 -3.41 18.99 -3.14
C ASN A 265 -2.64 18.09 -4.12
N SER A 266 -2.78 16.78 -3.97
CA SER A 266 -2.06 15.75 -4.73
C SER A 266 -2.90 15.10 -5.82
N ARG A 267 -4.16 15.53 -5.98
CA ARG A 267 -5.17 14.94 -6.88
C ARG A 267 -5.21 13.41 -6.77
N GLY A 268 -5.25 12.93 -5.52
CA GLY A 268 -5.11 11.53 -5.14
C GLY A 268 -4.41 11.40 -3.80
N LEU A 269 -4.61 10.25 -3.13
CA LEU A 269 -4.04 10.00 -1.80
C LEU A 269 -2.51 10.11 -1.83
N ARG A 270 -1.96 10.86 -0.88
CA ARG A 270 -0.52 11.04 -0.68
C ARG A 270 -0.21 11.31 0.79
N THR A 271 0.78 10.60 1.31
CA THR A 271 1.41 10.93 2.59
C THR A 271 2.76 11.59 2.32
N TYR A 272 3.05 12.72 2.96
CA TYR A 272 4.32 13.44 2.74
C TYR A 272 5.44 12.96 3.65
N ASP A 273 5.11 12.57 4.89
CA ASP A 273 6.06 11.99 5.83
C ASP A 273 5.98 10.45 5.75
N PRO A 274 6.98 9.78 5.15
CA PRO A 274 6.96 8.33 4.99
C PRO A 274 7.10 7.58 6.32
N ASN A 275 7.45 8.25 7.42
CA ASN A 275 7.51 7.60 8.74
C ASN A 275 6.12 7.31 9.32
N ARG A 276 5.08 7.99 8.83
CA ARG A 276 3.69 7.69 9.20
C ARG A 276 3.38 6.23 8.86
N LYS A 277 2.62 5.59 9.76
CA LYS A 277 2.27 4.17 9.65
C LYS A 277 1.15 3.90 8.62
N LEU A 278 0.46 4.93 8.16
CA LEU A 278 -0.36 4.91 6.94
C LEU A 278 0.32 5.79 5.89
N ASN A 279 0.93 5.17 4.90
CA ASN A 279 1.79 5.83 3.94
C ASN A 279 1.31 5.60 2.50
N PHE A 280 0.75 6.63 1.88
CA PHE A 280 0.45 6.65 0.44
C PHE A 280 1.61 7.27 -0.31
N TRP A 281 2.52 6.42 -0.80
CA TRP A 281 3.70 6.82 -1.54
C TRP A 281 3.38 6.96 -3.03
N TRP A 282 3.40 8.20 -3.51
CA TRP A 282 3.44 8.50 -4.94
C TRP A 282 4.87 8.35 -5.45
N TYR A 283 5.14 7.26 -6.17
CA TYR A 283 6.46 7.01 -6.73
C TYR A 283 6.69 7.96 -7.90
N MET A 284 7.73 8.79 -7.77
CA MET A 284 8.24 9.64 -8.84
C MET A 284 9.64 9.14 -9.23
N PRO A 285 10.04 9.29 -10.50
CA PRO A 285 11.40 9.02 -10.93
C PRO A 285 12.41 9.75 -10.03
N GLN A 286 13.38 9.01 -9.49
CA GLN A 286 14.33 9.55 -8.52
C GLN A 286 15.50 10.30 -9.18
N HIS A 287 15.85 9.93 -10.42
CA HIS A 287 16.88 10.57 -11.23
C HIS A 287 16.66 10.23 -12.72
N GLU A 288 17.41 10.85 -13.64
CA GLU A 288 17.21 10.69 -15.09
C GLU A 288 17.32 9.23 -15.57
N ASN A 289 18.23 8.47 -14.95
CA ASN A 289 18.45 7.04 -15.25
C ASN A 289 17.42 6.10 -14.60
N ASP A 290 16.49 6.62 -13.78
CA ASP A 290 15.41 5.83 -13.20
C ASP A 290 14.34 5.63 -14.27
N LYS A 291 14.61 4.68 -15.18
CA LYS A 291 13.75 4.32 -16.29
C LYS A 291 13.18 2.93 -16.05
N ALA A 292 11.93 2.73 -16.47
CA ALA A 292 11.32 1.42 -16.45
C ALA A 292 12.15 0.41 -17.28
N PRO A 293 12.16 -0.87 -16.93
CA PRO A 293 12.87 -1.88 -17.70
C PRO A 293 12.24 -2.06 -19.08
N ARG A 294 13.07 -2.34 -20.09
CA ARG A 294 12.63 -2.69 -21.45
C ARG A 294 12.65 -4.21 -21.64
N ARG A 295 11.87 -4.68 -22.62
CA ARG A 295 12.05 -6.02 -23.19
C ARG A 295 13.39 -5.99 -23.92
N PHE A 296 14.26 -6.95 -23.62
CA PHE A 296 15.45 -7.14 -24.46
C PHE A 296 14.93 -7.74 -25.77
N ASN A 297 15.35 -7.19 -26.91
CA ASN A 297 15.25 -7.90 -28.18
C ASN A 297 16.25 -9.04 -28.17
#